data_AF-A0A7V9C750-F1
#
_entry.id   AF-A0A7V9C750-F1
#
_cell.length_a   1.000
_cell.length_b   1.000
_cell.length_c   1.000
_cell.angle_alpha   90.00
_cell.angle_beta   90.00
_cell.angle_gamma   90.00
#
_symmetry.space_group_name_H-M   'P 1'
#
loop_
_entity.id
_entity.type
_entity.pdbx_description
1 polymer ?
#
loop_
_entity_poly.entity_id
_entity_poly.type
_entity_poly.pdbx_seq_one_letter_code
_entity_poly.pdbx_strand_id
1 'polypeptide(L)'
;VERYLEAAPVDGPHLEDAAAYVTRYLGARDDDPGGIDAAVAARGREESAALGEDPAALFAATFARVVARLYTVDPDTVIPTAWASIRIDDYLRTRVMELVLHGLDLAAALDVDWDPPAAALADTLLLLTEVAMRRGHGADLARLLAGRPATAAVLPVIR
;
A
#
# COMPACT_ATOMS: atom_id res chain seq x y z
N VAL A 1 -6.20 -2.46 -9.04
CA VAL A 1 -5.33 -2.30 -10.22
C VAL A 1 -6.14 -2.37 -11.50
N GLU A 2 -6.78 -3.51 -11.83
CA GLU A 2 -7.59 -3.69 -13.06
C GLU A 2 -8.59 -2.53 -13.28
N ARG A 3 -9.41 -2.24 -12.26
CA ARG A 3 -10.36 -1.10 -12.26
C ARG A 3 -9.72 0.26 -12.60
N TYR A 4 -8.47 0.50 -12.20
CA TYR A 4 -7.79 1.79 -12.41
C TYR A 4 -7.12 1.87 -13.79
N LEU A 5 -6.72 0.74 -14.37
CA LEU A 5 -6.21 0.68 -15.73
C LEU A 5 -7.29 0.97 -16.78
N GLU A 6 -8.55 0.71 -16.43
CA GLU A 6 -9.71 0.91 -17.31
C GLU A 6 -10.47 2.21 -17.02
N ALA A 7 -10.14 2.88 -15.91
CA ALA A 7 -10.83 4.07 -15.49
C ALA A 7 -10.47 5.27 -16.39
N ALA A 8 -11.49 6.04 -16.76
CA ALA A 8 -11.27 7.33 -17.40
C ALA A 8 -10.46 8.24 -16.44
N PRO A 9 -9.56 9.10 -16.98
CA PRO A 9 -8.86 10.08 -16.15
C PRO A 9 -9.85 10.87 -15.30
N VAL A 10 -9.58 10.98 -13.99
CA VAL A 10 -10.35 11.86 -13.11
C VAL A 10 -9.52 13.09 -12.78
N ASP A 11 -10.19 14.23 -12.66
CA ASP A 11 -9.59 15.45 -12.12
C ASP A 11 -9.16 15.19 -10.66
N GLY A 12 -7.90 15.51 -10.34
CA GLY A 12 -7.31 15.31 -9.03
C GLY A 12 -5.83 15.70 -9.01
N PRO A 13 -5.22 15.85 -7.82
CA PRO A 13 -3.79 16.14 -7.75
C PRO A 13 -3.01 14.98 -8.36
N HIS A 14 -2.05 15.33 -9.21
CA HIS A 14 -1.03 14.41 -9.69
C HIS A 14 0.06 14.28 -8.62
N LEU A 15 0.32 13.05 -8.18
CA LEU A 15 1.38 12.76 -7.23
C LEU A 15 2.59 12.20 -7.97
N GLU A 16 3.76 12.73 -7.60
CA GLU A 16 5.03 12.45 -8.27
C GLU A 16 5.55 11.04 -8.01
N ASP A 17 5.25 10.46 -6.84
CA ASP A 17 5.79 9.16 -6.41
C ASP A 17 4.93 8.43 -5.37
N ALA A 18 5.32 7.18 -5.11
CA ALA A 18 4.68 6.30 -4.15
C ALA A 18 4.64 6.87 -2.72
N ALA A 19 5.71 7.54 -2.29
CA ALA A 19 5.79 8.11 -0.95
C ALA A 19 4.83 9.29 -0.76
N ALA A 20 4.62 10.11 -1.80
CA ALA A 20 3.62 11.18 -1.80
C ALA A 20 2.22 10.59 -1.66
N TYR A 21 1.95 9.49 -2.38
CA TYR A 21 0.68 8.79 -2.31
C TYR A 21 0.36 8.28 -0.90
N VAL A 22 1.28 7.54 -0.30
CA VAL A 22 1.11 6.98 1.05
C VAL A 22 0.99 8.11 2.07
N THR A 23 1.83 9.14 1.98
CA THR A 23 1.77 10.30 2.89
C THR A 23 0.43 11.04 2.78
N ARG A 24 -0.11 11.21 1.57
CA ARG A 24 -1.42 11.82 1.36
C ARG A 24 -2.54 11.00 1.99
N TYR A 25 -2.54 9.68 1.78
CA TYR A 25 -3.53 8.79 2.39
C TYR A 25 -3.47 8.87 3.91
N LEU A 26 -2.27 8.82 4.49
CA LEU A 26 -2.07 8.91 5.94
C LEU A 26 -2.52 10.26 6.50
N GLY A 27 -2.25 11.37 5.80
CA GLY A 27 -2.75 12.69 6.22
C GLY A 27 -4.28 12.76 6.22
N ALA A 28 -4.93 12.23 5.18
CA ALA A 28 -6.39 12.14 5.13
C ALA A 28 -6.96 11.26 6.26
N ARG A 29 -6.27 10.17 6.61
CA ARG A 29 -6.62 9.31 7.75
C ARG A 29 -6.38 10.00 9.09
N ASP A 30 -5.31 10.77 9.25
CA ASP A 30 -5.06 11.55 10.47
C ASP A 30 -6.15 12.60 10.71
N ASP A 31 -6.68 13.21 9.64
CA ASP A 31 -7.75 14.21 9.69
C ASP A 31 -9.13 13.61 10.03
N ASP A 32 -9.43 12.39 9.54
CA ASP A 32 -10.68 11.67 9.84
C ASP A 32 -10.45 10.15 10.00
N PRO A 33 -9.89 9.71 11.16
CA PRO A 33 -9.57 8.30 11.35
C PRO A 33 -10.81 7.40 11.29
N GLY A 34 -11.90 7.85 11.93
CA GLY A 34 -13.13 7.07 12.03
C GLY A 34 -13.83 6.90 10.69
N GLY A 35 -13.90 7.96 9.88
CA GLY A 35 -14.55 7.90 8.57
C GLY A 35 -13.75 7.08 7.56
N ILE A 36 -12.43 7.26 7.51
CA ILE A 36 -11.56 6.53 6.59
C ILE A 36 -11.56 5.03 6.93
N ASP A 37 -11.43 4.67 8.21
CA ASP A 37 -11.41 3.27 8.64
C ASP A 37 -12.76 2.59 8.39
N ALA A 38 -13.86 3.28 8.68
CA ALA A 38 -15.20 2.78 8.40
C ALA A 38 -15.43 2.56 6.90
N ALA A 39 -14.99 3.49 6.05
CA ALA A 39 -15.11 3.38 4.60
C ALA A 39 -14.28 2.21 4.04
N VAL A 40 -13.04 2.04 4.51
CA VAL A 40 -12.19 0.91 4.13
C VAL A 40 -12.82 -0.42 4.57
N ALA A 41 -13.33 -0.50 5.81
CA ALA A 41 -13.97 -1.69 6.33
C ALA A 41 -15.29 -2.02 5.60
N ALA A 42 -16.09 -1.00 5.25
CA ALA A 42 -17.31 -1.18 4.46
C ALA A 42 -17.00 -1.74 3.08
N ARG A 43 -16.06 -1.13 2.36
CA ARG A 43 -15.60 -1.63 1.05
C ARG A 43 -15.07 -3.06 1.14
N GLY A 44 -14.29 -3.38 2.18
CA GLY A 44 -13.77 -4.73 2.39
C GLY A 44 -14.87 -5.78 2.56
N ARG A 45 -15.97 -5.44 3.24
CA ARG A 45 -17.15 -6.33 3.38
C ARG A 45 -17.95 -6.48 2.08
N GLU A 46 -18.11 -5.40 1.32
CA GLU A 46 -18.79 -5.44 0.03
C GLU A 46 -18.00 -6.27 -0.99
N GLU A 47 -16.68 -6.07 -1.07
CA GLU A 47 -15.80 -6.80 -1.99
C GLU A 47 -15.65 -8.27 -1.58
N SER A 48 -15.65 -8.58 -0.27
CA SER A 48 -15.57 -9.98 0.19
C SER A 48 -16.84 -10.78 -0.12
N ALA A 49 -18.02 -10.14 -0.09
CA ALA A 49 -19.28 -10.77 -0.49
C ALA A 49 -19.26 -11.21 -1.97
N ALA A 50 -18.49 -10.53 -2.82
CA ALA A 50 -18.34 -10.87 -4.23
C ALA A 50 -17.35 -12.02 -4.51
N LEU A 51 -16.65 -12.55 -3.48
CA LEU A 51 -15.62 -13.58 -3.67
C LEU A 51 -16.18 -14.98 -3.95
N GLY A 52 -17.47 -15.20 -3.69
CA GLY A 52 -18.14 -16.48 -3.96
C GLY A 52 -17.70 -17.63 -3.04
N GLU A 53 -17.94 -18.86 -3.48
CA GLU A 53 -17.73 -20.09 -2.69
C GLU A 53 -16.25 -20.54 -2.63
N ASP A 54 -15.42 -20.13 -3.60
CA ASP A 54 -13.97 -20.41 -3.62
C ASP A 54 -13.14 -19.12 -3.83
N PRO A 55 -12.94 -18.33 -2.75
CA PRO A 55 -12.16 -17.10 -2.80
C PRO A 55 -10.72 -17.30 -3.24
N ALA A 56 -10.13 -18.46 -2.93
CA ALA A 56 -8.73 -18.76 -3.25
C ALA A 56 -8.55 -18.95 -4.76
N ALA A 57 -9.44 -19.72 -5.40
CA ALA A 57 -9.43 -19.88 -6.85
C ALA A 57 -9.69 -18.56 -7.59
N LEU A 58 -10.66 -17.76 -7.11
CA LEU A 58 -10.95 -16.45 -7.69
C LEU A 58 -9.77 -15.50 -7.58
N PHE A 59 -9.11 -15.46 -6.41
CA PHE A 59 -7.92 -14.65 -6.20
C PHE A 59 -6.79 -15.08 -7.15
N ALA A 60 -6.48 -16.37 -7.23
CA ALA A 60 -5.43 -16.89 -8.11
C ALA A 60 -5.68 -16.54 -9.58
N ALA A 61 -6.91 -16.70 -10.07
CA ALA A 61 -7.30 -16.33 -11.42
C ALA A 61 -7.19 -14.82 -11.66
N THR A 62 -7.64 -14.00 -10.71
CA THR A 62 -7.55 -12.55 -10.80
C THR A 62 -6.10 -12.06 -10.78
N PHE A 63 -5.28 -12.61 -9.89
CA PHE A 63 -3.85 -12.29 -9.81
C PHE A 63 -3.14 -12.60 -11.13
N ALA A 64 -3.32 -13.82 -11.68
CA ALA A 64 -2.71 -14.21 -12.94
C ALA A 64 -3.09 -13.27 -14.09
N ARG A 65 -4.38 -12.90 -14.19
CA ARG A 65 -4.88 -11.97 -15.21
C ARG A 65 -4.29 -10.56 -15.06
N VAL A 66 -4.31 -10.01 -13.84
CA VAL A 66 -3.80 -8.67 -13.56
C VAL A 66 -2.29 -8.58 -13.82
N VAL A 67 -1.52 -9.56 -13.36
CA VAL A 67 -0.07 -9.59 -13.58
C VAL A 67 0.25 -9.68 -15.08
N ALA A 68 -0.42 -10.56 -15.83
CA ALA A 68 -0.26 -10.64 -17.27
C ALA A 68 -0.57 -9.31 -17.97
N ARG A 69 -1.61 -8.59 -17.52
CA ARG A 69 -1.95 -7.27 -18.04
C ARG A 69 -0.88 -6.23 -17.71
N LEU A 70 -0.39 -6.20 -16.48
CA LEU A 70 0.64 -5.24 -16.04
C LEU A 70 1.93 -5.33 -16.86
N TYR A 71 2.33 -6.53 -17.30
CA TYR A 71 3.48 -6.70 -18.20
C TYR A 71 3.32 -6.06 -19.59
N THR A 72 2.11 -5.62 -19.94
CA THR A 72 1.80 -4.96 -21.23
C THR A 72 1.56 -3.46 -21.09
N VAL A 73 1.51 -2.93 -19.87
CA VAL A 73 1.23 -1.52 -19.60
C VAL A 73 2.56 -0.75 -19.53
N ASP A 74 2.59 0.44 -20.13
CA ASP A 74 3.72 1.35 -19.98
C ASP A 74 3.84 1.78 -18.49
N PRO A 75 4.98 1.58 -17.82
CA PRO A 75 5.15 1.93 -16.41
C PRO A 75 4.89 3.41 -16.09
N ASP A 76 5.00 4.30 -17.08
CA ASP A 76 4.72 5.73 -16.93
C ASP A 76 3.23 6.08 -17.14
N THR A 77 2.37 5.08 -17.42
CA THR A 77 0.93 5.28 -17.54
C THR A 77 0.37 5.88 -16.26
N VAL A 78 -0.21 7.08 -16.34
CA VAL A 78 -0.88 7.73 -15.22
C VAL A 78 -2.27 7.14 -15.04
N ILE A 79 -2.53 6.58 -13.86
CA ILE A 79 -3.83 6.03 -13.49
C ILE A 79 -4.55 6.92 -12.47
N PRO A 80 -5.88 7.04 -12.58
CA PRO A 80 -6.70 7.62 -11.54
C PRO A 80 -6.94 6.60 -10.43
N THR A 81 -6.63 6.96 -9.19
CA THR A 81 -6.94 6.14 -8.01
C THR A 81 -7.96 6.84 -7.13
N ALA A 82 -8.38 6.19 -6.04
CA ALA A 82 -9.30 6.79 -5.07
C ALA A 82 -8.77 8.08 -4.41
N TRP A 83 -7.46 8.29 -4.36
CA TRP A 83 -6.83 9.36 -3.57
C TRP A 83 -6.13 10.44 -4.40
N ALA A 84 -5.68 10.08 -5.61
CA ALA A 84 -4.92 10.93 -6.52
C ALA A 84 -4.72 10.25 -7.89
N SER A 85 -4.21 11.01 -8.87
CA SER A 85 -3.59 10.44 -10.06
C SER A 85 -2.09 10.21 -9.83
N ILE A 86 -1.57 9.10 -10.34
CA ILE A 86 -0.17 8.68 -10.12
C ILE A 86 0.26 7.71 -11.23
N ARG A 87 1.56 7.60 -11.52
CA ARG A 87 2.08 6.57 -12.44
C ARG A 87 1.76 5.17 -11.90
N ILE A 88 1.46 4.23 -12.80
CA ILE A 88 1.14 2.85 -12.43
C ILE A 88 2.31 2.20 -11.68
N ASP A 89 3.55 2.48 -12.06
CA ASP A 89 4.74 1.93 -11.40
C ASP A 89 4.82 2.38 -9.92
N ASP A 90 4.66 3.67 -9.67
CA ASP A 90 4.62 4.22 -8.30
C ASP A 90 3.43 3.68 -7.51
N TYR A 91 2.26 3.54 -8.14
CA TYR A 91 1.11 2.93 -7.49
C TYR A 91 1.38 1.48 -7.08
N LEU A 92 2.04 0.69 -7.93
CA LEU A 92 2.39 -0.71 -7.65
C LEU A 92 3.38 -0.82 -6.48
N ARG A 93 4.34 0.09 -6.33
CA ARG A 93 5.21 0.14 -5.14
C ARG A 93 4.40 0.26 -3.85
N THR A 94 3.33 1.07 -3.84
CA THR A 94 2.41 1.11 -2.69
C THR A 94 1.71 -0.22 -2.45
N ARG A 95 1.34 -0.95 -3.50
CA ARG A 95 0.65 -2.24 -3.37
C ARG A 95 1.58 -3.34 -2.88
N VAL A 96 2.84 -3.34 -3.29
CA VAL A 96 3.87 -4.26 -2.77
C VAL A 96 4.05 -4.05 -1.28
N MET A 97 4.20 -2.79 -0.84
CA MET A 97 4.30 -2.44 0.58
C MET A 97 3.11 -2.98 1.40
N GLU A 98 1.88 -2.72 0.95
CA GLU A 98 0.67 -3.19 1.65
C GLU A 98 0.60 -4.71 1.73
N LEU A 99 0.95 -5.43 0.64
CA LEU A 99 0.95 -6.89 0.63
C LEU A 99 2.02 -7.48 1.56
N VAL A 100 3.19 -6.85 1.65
CA VAL A 100 4.25 -7.27 2.58
C VAL A 100 3.80 -7.07 4.02
N LEU A 101 3.29 -5.88 4.37
CA LEU A 101 2.87 -5.57 5.73
C LEU A 101 1.69 -6.44 6.17
N HIS A 102 0.64 -6.52 5.35
CA HIS A 102 -0.53 -7.34 5.69
C HIS A 102 -0.24 -8.84 5.64
N GLY A 103 0.70 -9.28 4.80
CA GLY A 103 1.18 -10.67 4.82
C GLY A 103 1.84 -11.01 6.16
N LEU A 104 2.70 -10.13 6.67
CA LEU A 104 3.32 -10.28 7.98
C LEU A 104 2.29 -10.26 9.11
N ASP A 105 1.32 -9.34 9.05
CA ASP A 105 0.21 -9.27 10.02
C ASP A 105 -0.60 -10.57 10.05
N LEU A 106 -0.94 -11.11 8.88
CA LEU A 106 -1.68 -12.37 8.76
C LEU A 106 -0.87 -13.56 9.26
N ALA A 107 0.42 -13.64 8.90
CA ALA A 107 1.32 -14.69 9.36
C ALA A 107 1.39 -14.72 10.90
N ALA A 108 1.56 -13.54 11.52
CA ALA A 108 1.57 -13.39 12.97
C ALA A 108 0.21 -13.73 13.61
N ALA A 109 -0.90 -13.31 13.00
CA ALA A 109 -2.24 -13.57 13.54
C ALA A 109 -2.67 -15.04 13.43
N LEU A 110 -2.18 -15.75 12.42
CA LEU A 110 -2.48 -17.16 12.15
C LEU A 110 -1.44 -18.13 12.72
N ASP A 111 -0.36 -17.62 13.32
CA ASP A 111 0.78 -18.40 13.80
C ASP A 111 1.38 -19.29 12.68
N VAL A 112 1.57 -18.70 11.49
CA VAL A 112 2.15 -19.35 10.32
C VAL A 112 3.53 -18.79 10.04
N ASP A 113 4.50 -19.68 9.79
CA ASP A 113 5.84 -19.29 9.35
C ASP A 113 5.81 -18.86 7.88
N TRP A 114 5.83 -17.55 7.66
CA TRP A 114 5.86 -16.94 6.33
C TRP A 114 6.70 -15.67 6.36
N ASP A 115 7.60 -15.58 5.38
CA ASP A 115 8.39 -14.37 5.11
C ASP A 115 8.10 -13.85 3.70
N PRO A 116 8.04 -12.52 3.52
CA PRO A 116 7.93 -11.91 2.20
C PRO A 116 9.19 -12.16 1.36
N PRO A 117 9.08 -12.18 0.01
CA PRO A 117 10.26 -12.20 -0.85
C PRO A 117 11.22 -11.04 -0.54
N ALA A 118 12.53 -11.33 -0.46
CA ALA A 118 13.53 -10.35 -0.04
C ALA A 118 13.51 -9.03 -0.84
N ALA A 119 13.27 -9.10 -2.14
CA ALA A 119 13.16 -7.91 -2.99
C ALA A 119 11.93 -7.05 -2.64
N ALA A 120 10.79 -7.68 -2.34
CA ALA A 120 9.58 -6.97 -1.93
C ALA A 120 9.75 -6.34 -0.54
N LEU A 121 10.39 -7.04 0.38
CA LEU A 121 10.72 -6.50 1.70
C LEU A 121 11.68 -5.30 1.60
N ALA A 122 12.70 -5.39 0.74
CA ALA A 122 13.64 -4.29 0.52
C ALA A 122 12.93 -3.03 -0.03
N ASP A 123 12.10 -3.17 -1.07
CA ASP A 123 11.35 -2.03 -1.63
C ASP A 123 10.34 -1.45 -0.60
N THR A 124 9.70 -2.32 0.18
CA THR A 124 8.83 -1.92 1.30
C THR A 124 9.57 -1.06 2.32
N LEU A 125 10.77 -1.48 2.74
CA LEU A 125 11.58 -0.74 3.71
C LEU A 125 12.07 0.61 3.15
N LEU A 126 12.42 0.67 1.86
CA LEU A 126 12.78 1.92 1.19
C LEU A 126 11.59 2.90 1.19
N LEU A 127 10.41 2.44 0.77
CA LEU A 127 9.21 3.28 0.74
C LEU A 127 8.81 3.74 2.14
N LEU A 128 8.84 2.87 3.15
CA LEU A 128 8.58 3.25 4.55
C LEU A 128 9.56 4.31 5.05
N THR A 129 10.83 4.22 4.66
CA THR A 129 11.85 5.21 5.00
C THR A 129 11.55 6.56 4.34
N GLU A 130 11.19 6.58 3.05
CA GLU A 130 10.79 7.79 2.33
C GLU A 130 9.57 8.46 2.98
N VAL A 131 8.55 7.68 3.36
CA VAL A 131 7.35 8.17 4.06
C VAL A 131 7.72 8.73 5.44
N ALA A 132 8.54 8.02 6.22
CA ALA A 132 9.00 8.49 7.52
C ALA A 132 9.77 9.81 7.44
N MET A 133 10.60 9.98 6.40
CA MET A 133 11.30 11.25 6.13
C MET A 133 10.30 12.38 5.85
N ARG A 134 9.29 12.14 5.01
CA ARG A 134 8.24 13.14 4.69
C ARG A 134 7.38 13.52 5.89
N ARG A 135 7.14 12.57 6.80
CA ARG A 135 6.38 12.79 8.04
C ARG A 135 7.23 13.32 9.21
N GLY A 136 8.50 13.66 8.99
CA GLY A 136 9.38 14.26 10.01
C GLY A 136 9.95 13.27 11.03
N HIS A 137 9.88 11.96 10.75
CA HIS A 137 10.36 10.90 11.64
C HIS A 137 11.78 10.39 11.31
N GLY A 138 12.45 10.98 10.32
CA GLY A 138 13.75 10.50 9.82
C GLY A 138 14.85 10.37 10.88
N ALA A 139 14.98 11.36 11.78
CA ALA A 139 16.01 11.34 12.82
C ALA A 139 15.80 10.19 13.83
N ASP A 140 14.54 9.94 14.20
CA ASP A 140 14.21 8.85 15.11
C ASP A 140 14.30 7.49 14.43
N LEU A 141 13.90 7.38 13.16
CA LEU A 141 14.08 6.15 12.38
C LEU A 141 15.56 5.77 12.30
N ALA A 142 16.44 6.73 12.00
CA ALA A 142 17.88 6.49 11.97
C ALA A 142 18.43 6.05 13.34
N ARG A 143 17.93 6.61 14.45
CA ARG A 143 18.33 6.20 15.80
C ARG A 143 17.87 4.78 16.10
N LEU A 144 16.60 4.46 15.85
CA LEU A 144 16.03 3.13 16.09
C LEU A 144 16.76 2.04 15.29
N LEU A 145 16.97 2.27 13.98
CA LEU A 145 17.70 1.31 13.12
C LEU A 145 19.16 1.13 13.55
N ALA A 146 19.78 2.15 14.15
CA ALA A 146 21.14 2.08 14.69
C ALA A 146 21.20 1.56 16.14
N GLY A 147 20.09 1.11 16.73
CA GLY A 147 20.03 0.64 18.12
C GLY A 147 20.27 1.74 19.15
N ARG A 148 19.97 2.99 18.80
CA ARG A 148 20.16 4.17 19.67
C ARG A 148 18.82 4.64 20.25
N PRO A 149 18.83 5.27 21.43
CA PRO A 149 17.63 5.88 21.99
C PRO A 149 17.03 6.90 21.02
N ALA A 150 15.75 6.78 20.70
CA ALA A 150 14.98 7.72 19.89
C ALA A 150 13.99 8.48 20.77
N THR A 151 13.44 9.59 20.27
CA THR A 151 12.44 10.36 21.05
C THR A 151 11.10 9.62 21.12
N ALA A 152 10.78 8.82 20.10
CA ALA A 152 9.70 7.84 20.11
C ALA A 152 10.23 6.40 20.02
N ALA A 153 9.70 5.49 20.85
CA ALA A 153 10.03 4.06 20.82
C ALA A 153 9.33 3.30 19.66
N VAL A 154 8.23 3.87 19.14
CA VAL A 154 7.47 3.35 18.00
C VAL A 154 7.14 4.52 17.09
N LEU A 155 7.45 4.39 15.80
CA LEU A 155 7.14 5.41 14.82
C LEU A 155 5.81 5.09 14.13
N PRO A 156 4.81 5.99 14.16
CA PRO A 156 3.54 5.79 13.49
C PRO A 156 3.68 6.09 11.98
N VAL A 157 4.66 5.49 11.31
CA VAL A 157 4.91 5.71 9.87
C VAL A 157 3.68 5.31 9.07
N ILE A 158 3.11 4.15 9.39
CA ILE A 158 1.80 3.67 8.97
C ILE A 158 1.10 3.16 10.23
N ARG A 159 -0.10 3.66 10.50
CA ARG A 159 -1.05 3.13 11.50
C ARG A 159 -2.36 2.92 10.78
#